data_AF-A0A849SRK7-F1
#
_entry.id   AF-A0A849SRK7-F1
#
_cell.length_a   1.000
_cell.length_b   1.000
_cell.length_c   1.000
_cell.angle_alpha   90.00
_cell.angle_beta   90.00
_cell.angle_gamma   90.00
#
_symmetry.space_group_name_H-M   'P 1'
#
loop_
_entity.id
_entity.type
_entity.pdbx_description
1 polymer ?
#
loop_
_entity_poly.entity_id
_entity_poly.type
_entity_poly.pdbx_seq_one_letter_code
_entity_poly.pdbx_strand_id
1 'polypeptide(L)' 'MKFRFPVIIIDEDFRSENSSGLGIRVLAKAIEDEGFEVLGVTSYGDLA' A
#
# COMPACT_ATOMS: atom_id res chain seq x y z
N MET A 1 8.74 16.57 -15.59
CA MET A 1 8.28 15.30 -14.97
C MET A 1 7.77 15.64 -13.58
N LYS A 2 6.54 15.27 -13.22
CA LYS A 2 6.06 15.46 -11.83
C LYS A 2 6.64 14.32 -10.99
N PHE A 3 7.58 14.64 -10.12
CA PHE A 3 8.18 13.69 -9.18
C PHE A 3 7.13 13.40 -8.09
N ARG A 4 6.39 12.30 -8.25
CA ARG A 4 5.52 11.79 -7.18
C ARG A 4 6.35 10.82 -6.36
N PHE A 5 6.55 11.11 -5.08
CA PHE A 5 7.09 10.11 -4.17
C PHE A 5 6.07 8.98 -4.04
N PRO A 6 6.38 7.75 -4.46
CA PRO A 6 5.44 6.64 -4.33
C PRO A 6 5.29 6.27 -2.86
N VAL A 7 4.06 6.09 -2.42
CA VAL A 7 3.77 5.52 -1.11
C VAL A 7 3.78 4.00 -1.27
N ILE A 8 4.72 3.33 -0.60
CA ILE A 8 4.83 1.88 -0.63
C ILE A 8 4.12 1.32 0.60
N ILE A 9 3.19 0.39 0.38
CA ILE A 9 2.48 -0.33 1.43
C ILE A 9 2.85 -1.80 1.35
N ILE A 10 3.35 -2.35 2.45
CA ILE A 10 3.69 -3.76 2.59
C ILE A 10 2.64 -4.40 3.50
N ASP A 11 1.74 -5.18 2.91
CA ASP A 11 0.73 -5.98 3.61
C ASP A 11 1.23 -7.43 3.73
N GLU A 12 2.11 -7.70 4.71
CA GLU A 12 2.66 -9.05 4.95
C GLU A 12 1.57 -10.06 5.32
N ASP A 13 0.46 -9.56 5.86
CA ASP A 13 -0.71 -10.34 6.25
C ASP A 13 -1.77 -10.38 5.14
N PHE A 14 -1.43 -10.10 3.88
CA PHE A 14 -2.42 -9.93 2.82
C PHE A 14 -3.43 -11.09 2.68
N ARG A 15 -2.97 -12.32 2.95
CA ARG A 15 -3.79 -13.55 2.87
C ARG A 15 -4.66 -13.80 4.09
N SER A 16 -4.46 -13.06 5.17
CA SER A 16 -5.21 -13.14 6.40
C SER A 16 -6.34 -12.11 6.38
N GLU A 17 -7.58 -12.52 6.66
CA GLU A 17 -8.68 -11.59 6.89
C GLU A 17 -8.62 -11.03 8.31
N ASN A 18 -7.56 -10.28 8.60
CA ASN A 18 -7.37 -9.62 9.90
C ASN A 18 -7.66 -8.11 9.79
N SER A 19 -8.00 -7.49 10.92
CA SER A 19 -8.33 -6.06 10.97
C SER A 19 -7.16 -5.17 10.53
N SER A 20 -5.92 -5.64 10.67
CA SER A 20 -4.71 -4.91 10.27
C SER A 20 -4.62 -4.78 8.74
N GLY A 21 -4.73 -5.90 8.02
CA GLY A 21 -4.73 -5.97 6.55
C GLY A 21 -5.91 -5.22 5.92
N LEU A 22 -7.08 -5.26 6.55
CA LEU A 22 -8.21 -4.43 6.12
C LEU A 22 -7.95 -2.94 6.34
N GLY A 23 -7.43 -2.55 7.49
CA GLY A 23 -7.13 -1.16 7.83
C GLY A 23 -6.09 -0.54 6.89
N ILE A 24 -5.01 -1.27 6.58
CA ILE A 24 -3.95 -0.76 5.71
C ILE A 24 -4.42 -0.57 4.26
N ARG A 25 -5.33 -1.42 3.77
CA ARG A 25 -5.94 -1.28 2.43
C ARG A 25 -6.89 -0.11 2.33
N VAL A 26 -7.65 0.16 3.39
CA VAL A 26 -8.49 1.37 3.48
C VAL A 26 -7.63 2.63 3.48
N LEU A 27 -6.51 2.61 4.22
CA LEU A 27 -5.54 3.71 4.21
C LEU A 27 -4.92 3.90 2.81
N ALA A 28 -4.52 2.81 2.16
CA ALA A 28 -4.01 2.83 0.78
C ALA A 28 -4.98 3.55 -0.15
N LYS A 29 -6.25 3.16 -0.11
CA LYS A 29 -7.31 3.75 -0.93
C LYS A 29 -7.49 5.25 -0.67
N ALA A 30 -7.47 5.66 0.59
CA ALA A 30 -7.58 7.06 0.98
C ALA A 30 -6.40 7.90 0.47
N ILE A 31 -5.18 7.35 0.50
CA ILE A 31 -3.98 8.02 -0.03
C ILE A 31 -4.07 8.18 -1.56
N GLU A 32 -4.57 7.17 -2.28
CA GLU A 32 -4.82 7.29 -3.73
C GLU A 32 -5.83 8.38 -4.05
N ASP A 33 -6.89 8.52 -3.24
CA ASP A 33 -7.95 9.51 -3.45
C ASP A 33 -7.44 10.96 -3.25
N GLU A 34 -6.36 11.15 -2.49
CA GLU A 34 -5.63 12.43 -2.37
C GLU A 34 -4.69 12.70 -3.57
N GLY A 35 -4.69 11.83 -4.58
CA GLY A 35 -3.90 11.98 -5.82
C GLY A 35 -2.46 11.50 -5.73
N PHE A 36 -2.12 10.73 -4.69
CA PHE A 36 -0.83 10.07 -4.56
C PHE A 36 -0.80 8.73 -5.31
N GLU A 37 0.41 8.30 -5.65
CA GLU A 37 0.65 7.00 -6.26
C GLU A 37 0.99 6.00 -5.15
N VAL A 38 0.21 4.92 -5.06
CA VAL A 38 0.38 3.87 -4.05
C VAL A 38 0.79 2.57 -4.72
N LEU A 39 1.86 1.96 -4.23
CA LEU A 39 2.32 0.63 -4.63
C LEU A 39 2.08 -0.34 -3.48
N GLY A 40 1.15 -1.28 -3.67
CA GLY A 40 0.90 -2.35 -2.71
C GLY A 40 1.76 -3.58 -3.02
N VAL A 41 2.47 -4.08 -2.01
CA VAL A 41 3.25 -5.31 -2.06
C VAL A 41 2.99 -6.17 -0.83
N THR A 42 3.43 -7.42 -0.86
CA THR A 42 3.23 -8.39 0.25
C THR A 42 4.50 -8.62 1.05
N SER A 43 5.67 -8.24 0.53
CA SER A 43 6.93 -8.34 1.25
C SER A 43 7.95 -7.33 0.71
N TYR A 44 9.03 -7.09 1.47
CA TYR A 44 10.18 -6.34 0.96
C TYR A 44 10.86 -7.00 -0.25
N GLY A 45 10.72 -8.33 -0.42
CA GLY A 45 11.27 -9.05 -1.57
C GLY A 45 10.61 -8.66 -2.89
N ASP A 46 9.39 -8.12 -2.84
CA ASP A 46 8.66 -7.65 -4.02
C ASP A 46 9.23 -6.33 -4.57
N LEU A 47 10.15 -5.67 -3.85
CA LEU A 47 10.80 -4.41 -4.23
C LEU A 47 12.17 -4.61 -4.92
N ALA A 48 12.61 -5.86 -5.09
CA ALA A 48 13.91 -6.22 -5.66
C ALA A 48 13.95 -6.18 -7.19
#